data_AF-A0A928TNM4-F1
#
_entry.id   AF-A0A928TNM4-F1
#
_cell.length_a   1.000
_cell.length_b   1.000
_cell.length_c   1.000
_cell.angle_alpha   90.00
_cell.angle_beta   90.00
_cell.angle_gamma   90.00
#
_symmetry.space_group_name_H-M   'P 1'
#
loop_
_entity.id
_entity.type
_entity.pdbx_description
1 polymer ?
#
loop_
_entity_poly.entity_id
_entity_poly.type
_entity_poly.pdbx_seq_one_letter_code
_entity_poly.pdbx_strand_id
1 'polypeptide(L)'
;MATSIASPRLPSGGAGAPARLAAFVAAVRAGLERLDAWLAARRRAAQDRAYLAAMSERELADIGLPRASVEPAARGAWSRDPWAQ
;
A
#
# COMPACT_ATOMS: atom_id res chain seq x y z
N MET A 1 -63.73 7.45 12.07
CA MET A 1 -63.48 6.50 13.19
C MET A 1 -62.10 5.89 12.99
N ALA A 2 -61.23 6.09 14.00
CA ALA A 2 -59.90 5.51 14.28
C ALA A 2 -58.91 5.23 13.13
N THR A 3 -57.94 6.14 12.93
CA THR A 3 -56.67 5.84 12.25
C THR A 3 -55.72 5.17 13.26
N SER A 4 -55.44 3.88 13.06
CA SER A 4 -54.45 3.13 13.84
C SER A 4 -53.04 3.49 13.36
N ILE A 5 -52.25 4.15 14.21
CA ILE A 5 -50.85 4.47 13.93
C ILE A 5 -50.01 3.37 14.56
N ALA A 6 -49.49 2.48 13.72
CA ALA A 6 -48.55 1.43 14.13
C ALA A 6 -47.33 2.07 14.80
N SER A 7 -47.10 1.73 16.07
CA SER A 7 -45.92 2.19 16.81
C SER A 7 -44.65 1.63 16.18
N PRO A 8 -43.61 2.45 15.94
CA PRO A 8 -42.33 1.93 15.46
C PRO A 8 -41.67 1.11 16.57
N ARG A 9 -41.56 -0.21 16.37
CA ARG A 9 -40.67 -1.05 17.18
C ARG A 9 -39.24 -0.60 16.94
N LEU A 10 -38.65 0.04 17.93
CA LEU A 10 -37.20 0.23 17.99
C LEU A 10 -36.54 -1.15 18.13
N PRO A 11 -35.45 -1.44 17.40
CA PRO A 11 -34.71 -2.68 17.54
C PRO A 11 -34.11 -2.75 18.95
N SER A 12 -34.58 -3.70 19.75
CA SER A 12 -34.02 -4.04 21.05
C SER A 12 -32.56 -4.47 20.89
N GLY A 13 -31.65 -3.70 21.47
CA GLY A 13 -30.23 -4.00 21.49
C GLY A 13 -29.93 -5.31 22.24
N GLY A 14 -29.10 -6.16 21.62
CA GLY A 14 -28.59 -7.38 22.26
C GLY A 14 -27.36 -8.01 21.59
N ALA A 15 -26.84 -7.48 20.48
CA ALA A 15 -25.76 -8.11 19.71
C ALA A 15 -24.55 -7.19 19.43
N GLY A 16 -24.32 -6.16 20.27
CA GLY A 16 -23.47 -5.02 19.90
C GLY A 16 -21.98 -5.10 20.31
N ALA A 17 -21.66 -5.72 21.45
CA ALA A 17 -20.30 -5.67 22.01
C ALA A 17 -19.30 -6.64 21.34
N PRO A 18 -19.59 -7.95 21.22
CA PRO A 18 -18.64 -8.88 20.61
C PRO A 18 -18.45 -8.62 19.11
N ALA A 19 -19.49 -8.16 18.40
CA ALA A 19 -19.43 -7.82 16.99
C ALA A 19 -18.51 -6.61 16.71
N ARG A 20 -18.54 -5.58 17.57
CA ARG A 20 -17.67 -4.40 17.44
C ARG A 20 -16.21 -4.74 17.73
N LEU A 21 -15.97 -5.58 18.74
CA LEU A 21 -14.62 -6.07 19.04
C LEU A 21 -14.06 -6.90 17.87
N ALA A 22 -14.86 -7.80 17.31
CA ALA A 22 -14.47 -8.59 16.14
C ALA A 22 -14.16 -7.69 14.92
N ALA A 23 -15.00 -6.69 14.65
CA ALA A 23 -14.75 -5.72 13.58
C ALA A 23 -13.47 -4.90 13.82
N PHE A 24 -13.21 -4.48 15.06
CA PHE A 24 -11.99 -3.79 15.42
C PHE A 24 -10.75 -4.67 15.21
N VAL A 25 -10.76 -5.92 15.68
CA VAL A 25 -9.66 -6.86 15.48
C VAL A 25 -9.40 -7.12 13.99
N ALA A 26 -10.46 -7.27 13.19
CA ALA A 26 -10.34 -7.43 11.74
C ALA A 26 -9.70 -6.20 11.08
N ALA A 27 -10.10 -4.98 11.49
CA ALA A 27 -9.53 -3.73 11.00
C ALA A 27 -8.05 -3.58 11.39
N VAL A 28 -7.69 -3.91 12.64
CA VAL A 28 -6.30 -3.90 13.11
C VAL A 28 -5.46 -4.88 12.31
N ARG A 29 -5.94 -6.11 12.09
CA ARG A 29 -5.22 -7.12 11.30
C ARG A 29 -4.99 -6.65 9.86
N ALA A 30 -6.02 -6.11 9.21
CA ALA A 30 -5.87 -5.55 7.85
C ALA A 30 -4.88 -4.38 7.81
N GLY A 31 -4.85 -3.56 8.87
CA GLY A 31 -3.86 -2.49 9.03
C GLY A 31 -2.43 -3.01 9.15
N LEU A 32 -2.21 -4.06 9.95
CA LEU A 32 -0.91 -4.71 10.10
C LEU A 32 -0.45 -5.36 8.79
N GLU A 33 -1.32 -6.09 8.10
CA GLU A 33 -1.00 -6.70 6.80
C GLU A 33 -0.59 -5.63 5.76
N ARG A 34 -1.26 -4.47 5.77
CA ARG A 34 -0.92 -3.36 4.88
C ARG A 34 0.44 -2.74 5.23
N LEU A 35 0.75 -2.61 6.52
CA LEU A 35 2.07 -2.12 6.99
C LEU A 35 3.18 -3.10 6.64
N ASP A 36 2.96 -4.40 6.82
CA ASP A 36 3.92 -5.44 6.44
C ASP A 36 4.18 -5.45 4.94
N ALA A 37 3.12 -5.33 4.12
CA ALA A 37 3.26 -5.20 2.68
C ALA A 37 4.06 -3.95 2.29
N TRP A 38 3.82 -2.82 2.96
CA TRP A 38 4.58 -1.58 2.75
C TRP A 38 6.06 -1.73 3.15
N LEU A 39 6.36 -2.32 4.30
CA LEU A 39 7.72 -2.60 4.75
C LEU A 39 8.45 -3.58 3.81
N ALA A 40 7.75 -4.62 3.34
CA ALA A 40 8.29 -5.56 2.38
C ALA A 40 8.59 -4.89 1.03
N ALA A 41 7.73 -3.99 0.56
CA ALA A 41 8.00 -3.19 -0.63
C ALA A 41 9.20 -2.26 -0.43
N ARG A 42 9.31 -1.62 0.75
CA ARG A 42 10.42 -0.72 1.06
C ARG A 42 11.77 -1.45 1.18
N ARG A 43 11.78 -2.65 1.76
CA ARG A 43 12.97 -3.52 1.80
C ARG A 43 13.41 -3.95 0.41
N ARG A 44 12.47 -4.39 -0.43
CA ARG A 44 12.75 -4.72 -1.83
C ARG A 44 13.36 -3.54 -2.59
N ALA A 45 12.74 -2.36 -2.50
CA ALA A 45 13.29 -1.15 -3.13
C ALA A 45 14.70 -0.79 -2.62
N ALA A 46 15.00 -0.99 -1.34
CA ALA A 46 16.36 -0.78 -0.81
C ALA A 46 17.35 -1.82 -1.34
N GLN A 47 16.93 -3.07 -1.45
CA GLN A 47 17.74 -4.16 -2.00
C GLN A 47 18.02 -3.97 -3.49
N ASP A 48 17.01 -3.57 -4.28
CA ASP A 48 17.17 -3.25 -5.70
C ASP A 48 18.17 -2.11 -5.90
N ARG A 49 18.12 -1.06 -5.05
CA ARG A 49 19.12 0.02 -5.06
C ARG A 49 20.52 -0.47 -4.74
N ALA A 50 20.66 -1.33 -3.72
CA ALA A 50 21.96 -1.89 -3.36
C ALA A 50 22.53 -2.74 -4.51
N TYR A 51 21.68 -3.51 -5.18
CA TYR A 51 22.05 -4.29 -6.36
C TYR A 51 22.55 -3.39 -7.49
N LEU A 52 21.78 -2.36 -7.85
CA LEU A 52 22.18 -1.39 -8.88
C LEU A 52 23.45 -0.61 -8.51
N ALA A 53 23.66 -0.30 -7.23
CA ALA A 53 24.88 0.35 -6.75
C ALA A 53 26.11 -0.55 -6.82
N ALA A 54 25.93 -1.86 -6.62
CA ALA A 54 27.01 -2.84 -6.71
C ALA A 54 27.42 -3.15 -8.16
N MET A 55 26.51 -3.01 -9.13
CA MET A 55 26.82 -3.19 -10.56
C MET A 55 27.88 -2.20 -11.04
N SER A 56 28.73 -2.65 -11.96
CA SER A 56 29.72 -1.84 -12.67
C SER A 56 29.07 -0.96 -13.74
N GLU A 57 29.80 0.08 -14.20
CA GLU A 57 29.28 0.99 -15.23
C GLU A 57 28.95 0.28 -16.54
N ARG A 58 29.71 -0.77 -16.89
CA ARG A 58 29.44 -1.58 -18.10
C ARG A 58 28.16 -2.39 -17.96
N GLU A 59 27.96 -3.06 -16.84
CA GLU A 59 26.72 -3.84 -16.61
C GLU A 59 25.49 -2.93 -16.56
N LEU A 60 25.64 -1.72 -16.02
CA LEU A 60 24.61 -0.69 -16.05
C LEU A 60 24.33 -0.17 -17.47
N ALA A 61 25.37 0.04 -18.27
CA ALA A 61 25.24 0.42 -19.68
C ALA A 61 24.56 -0.67 -20.52
N ASP A 62 24.84 -1.95 -20.25
CA ASP A 62 24.24 -3.08 -20.97
C ASP A 62 22.73 -3.17 -20.76
N ILE A 63 22.22 -2.78 -19.57
CA ILE A 63 20.77 -2.66 -19.31
C ILE A 63 20.19 -1.28 -19.70
N GLY A 64 21.02 -0.38 -20.23
CA GLY A 64 20.62 0.95 -20.66
C GLY A 64 20.28 1.91 -19.50
N LEU A 65 20.86 1.70 -18.32
CA LEU A 65 20.63 2.54 -17.13
C LEU A 65 21.94 3.24 -16.73
N PRO A 66 22.13 4.53 -17.07
CA PRO A 66 23.30 5.29 -16.63
C PRO A 66 23.39 5.35 -15.10
N ARG A 67 24.60 5.33 -14.50
CA ARG A 67 24.77 5.41 -13.04
C ARG A 67 24.09 6.64 -12.43
N ALA A 68 24.13 7.78 -13.11
CA ALA A 68 23.46 9.01 -12.70
C ALA A 68 21.93 8.88 -12.61
N SER A 69 21.36 7.90 -13.31
CA SER A 69 19.91 7.64 -13.38
C SER A 69 19.41 6.69 -12.29
N VAL A 70 20.30 6.01 -11.56
CA VAL A 70 19.92 5.05 -10.51
C VAL A 70 19.13 5.73 -9.38
N GLU A 71 19.57 6.91 -8.93
CA GLU A 71 18.91 7.65 -7.84
C GLU A 71 17.56 8.28 -8.27
N PRO A 72 17.43 8.88 -9.47
CA PRO A 72 16.13 9.22 -10.05
C PRO A 72 15.19 8.01 -10.20
N ALA A 73 15.70 6.86 -10.68
CA ALA A 73 14.90 5.65 -10.89
C ALA A 73 14.39 5.08 -9.55
N ALA A 74 15.26 5.08 -8.55
CA ALA A 74 14.94 4.80 -7.16
C ALA A 74 13.78 5.64 -6.61
N ARG A 75 13.62 6.88 -7.05
CA ARG A 75 12.54 7.79 -6.63
C ARG A 75 11.31 7.74 -7.54
N GLY A 76 11.32 6.91 -8.58
CA GLY A 76 10.26 6.84 -9.58
C GLY A 76 10.25 8.05 -10.54
N ALA A 77 11.35 8.80 -10.62
CA ALA A 77 11.48 10.02 -11.42
C ALA A 77 12.34 9.80 -12.68
N TRP A 78 12.74 8.57 -12.99
CA TRP A 78 13.53 8.27 -14.18
C TRP A 78 12.65 7.98 -15.39
N SER A 79 12.96 8.65 -16.50
CA SER A 79 12.45 8.33 -17.83
C SER A 79 13.59 7.83 -18.71
N ARG A 80 13.31 6.80 -19.52
CA ARG A 80 14.25 6.28 -20.52
C ARG A 80 14.48 7.26 -21.68
N ASP A 81 13.48 8.08 -21.98
CA ASP A 81 13.51 9.16 -22.97
C ASP A 81 12.99 10.45 -22.34
N PRO A 82 13.85 11.36 -21.87
CA PRO A 82 13.41 12.66 -21.35
C PRO A 82 13.04 13.65 -22.47
N TRP A 83 13.25 13.30 -23.74
CA TRP A 83 13.03 14.14 -24.93
C TRP A 83 11.96 13.62 -25.89
N ALA A 84 11.36 12.46 -25.64
CA ALA A 84 10.20 11.98 -26.40
C ALA A 84 8.94 12.67 -25.88
N GLN A 85 8.78 13.94 -26.23
CA GLN A 85 7.51 14.66 -26.17
C GLN A 85 7.00 14.90 -27.60
#